data_AF-A0A916ZL92-F1
#
_entry.id   AF-A0A916ZL92-F1
#
_cell.length_a   1.000
_cell.length_b   1.000
_cell.length_c   1.000
_cell.angle_alpha   90.00
_cell.angle_beta   90.00
_cell.angle_gamma   90.00
#
_symmetry.space_group_name_H-M   'P 1'
#
loop_
_entity.id
_entity.type
_entity.pdbx_description
1 polymer ?
#
loop_
_entity_poly.entity_id
_entity_poly.type
_entity_poly.pdbx_seq_one_letter_code
_entity_poly.pdbx_strand_id
1 'polypeptide(L)'
;MKQFTLENVPPNMFTKAKLKKMELTPISGHIAFVTFPPKKRRYKLYSLENARPSNPNAGYSLLYADNSEEARKRFEEMRKRFQSD
;
A
#
# COMPACT_ATOMS: atom_id res chain seq x y z
N MET A 1 -15.39 7.48 18.51
CA MET A 1 -14.08 7.16 17.88
C MET A 1 -13.39 6.10 18.70
N LYS A 2 -12.89 5.01 18.09
CA LYS A 2 -12.31 3.87 18.81
C LYS A 2 -10.88 4.16 19.27
N GLN A 3 -10.46 3.58 20.39
CA GLN A 3 -9.10 3.69 20.93
C GLN A 3 -8.52 2.30 21.19
N PHE A 4 -7.29 2.07 20.73
CA PHE A 4 -6.58 0.82 20.86
C PHE A 4 -5.29 1.00 21.68
N THR A 5 -4.92 -0.04 22.40
CA THR A 5 -3.56 -0.26 22.92
C THR A 5 -2.69 -0.80 21.80
N LEU A 6 -1.37 -0.77 21.97
CA LEU A 6 -0.42 -1.22 20.94
C LEU A 6 -0.69 -2.67 20.48
N GLU A 7 -1.04 -3.53 21.43
CA GLU A 7 -1.29 -4.97 21.22
C GLU A 7 -2.62 -5.24 20.51
N ASN A 8 -3.59 -4.34 20.66
CA ASN A 8 -4.95 -4.52 20.16
C ASN A 8 -5.23 -3.73 18.88
N VAL A 9 -4.20 -3.19 18.21
CA VAL A 9 -4.40 -2.49 16.93
C VAL A 9 -4.73 -3.50 15.84
N PRO A 10 -5.87 -3.35 15.12
CA PRO A 10 -6.18 -4.21 14.00
C PRO A 10 -5.08 -4.19 12.92
N PRO A 11 -4.77 -5.32 12.27
CA PRO A 11 -3.65 -5.42 11.33
C PRO A 11 -3.82 -4.57 10.07
N ASN A 12 -5.06 -4.19 9.74
CA ASN A 12 -5.40 -3.33 8.62
C ASN A 12 -5.36 -1.82 8.95
N MET A 13 -4.96 -1.44 10.17
CA MET A 13 -4.91 -0.05 10.61
C MET A 13 -3.48 0.44 10.79
N PHE A 14 -3.19 1.60 10.18
CA PHE A 14 -1.86 2.17 10.17
C PHE A 14 -1.85 3.66 10.52
N THR A 15 -0.73 4.13 11.06
CA THR A 15 -0.51 5.56 11.26
C THR A 15 -0.18 6.23 9.94
N LYS A 16 -0.41 7.55 9.84
CA LYS A 16 -0.08 8.34 8.63
C LYS A 16 1.39 8.19 8.23
N ALA A 17 2.30 8.10 9.19
CA ALA A 17 3.73 7.92 8.93
C ALA A 17 4.03 6.55 8.31
N LYS A 18 3.37 5.48 8.77
CA LYS A 18 3.53 4.14 8.20
C LYS A 18 2.90 4.04 6.80
N LEU A 19 1.74 4.65 6.58
CA LEU A 19 1.16 4.76 5.24
C LEU A 19 2.08 5.51 4.28
N LYS A 20 2.66 6.64 4.70
CA LYS A 20 3.61 7.38 3.85
C LYS A 20 4.84 6.55 3.47
N LYS A 21 5.35 5.71 4.38
CA LYS A 21 6.46 4.77 4.08
C LYS A 21 6.06 3.68 3.08
N MET A 22 4.77 3.35 3.02
CA MET A 22 4.18 2.41 2.05
C MET A 22 3.76 3.12 0.75
N GLU A 23 4.10 4.40 0.57
CA GLU A 23 3.64 5.21 -0.56
C GLU A 23 2.10 5.29 -0.66
N LEU A 24 1.43 5.30 0.49
CA LEU A 24 -0.01 5.41 0.61
C LEU A 24 -0.42 6.73 1.27
N THR A 25 -1.53 7.27 0.81
CA THR A 25 -2.20 8.47 1.32
C THR A 25 -3.61 8.12 1.76
N PRO A 26 -4.01 8.49 3.00
CA PRO A 26 -5.38 8.27 3.44
C PRO A 26 -6.34 9.18 2.69
N ILE A 27 -7.44 8.60 2.20
CA ILE A 27 -8.52 9.27 1.48
C ILE A 27 -9.57 9.76 2.49
N SER A 28 -9.81 8.96 3.54
CA SER A 28 -10.79 9.26 4.57
C SER A 28 -10.14 9.84 5.84
N GLY A 29 -10.99 10.42 6.69
CA GLY A 29 -10.61 10.73 8.05
C GLY A 29 -10.12 9.50 8.83
N HIS A 30 -9.33 9.75 9.87
CA HIS A 30 -8.91 8.75 10.85
C HIS A 30 -10.12 8.11 11.54
N ILE A 31 -10.04 6.80 11.79
CA ILE A 31 -11.16 5.99 12.32
C ILE A 31 -10.94 5.67 13.80
N ALA A 32 -9.67 5.61 14.21
CA ALA A 32 -9.28 5.25 15.57
C ALA A 32 -8.01 5.98 16.01
N PHE A 33 -7.67 5.79 17.28
CA PHE A 33 -6.40 6.21 17.86
C PHE A 33 -5.67 5.02 18.47
N VAL A 34 -4.35 5.00 18.36
CA VAL A 34 -3.49 4.15 19.20
C VAL A 34 -2.79 5.02 20.24
N THR A 35 -2.73 4.55 21.48
CA THR A 35 -1.99 5.22 22.55
C THR A 35 -0.73 4.44 22.86
N PHE A 36 0.42 5.12 22.76
CA PHE A 36 1.72 4.54 23.05
C PHE A 36 2.14 4.92 24.49
N PRO A 37 2.27 3.96 25.42
CA PRO A 37 2.91 4.20 26.72
C PRO A 37 4.43 4.39 26.54
N PRO A 38 5.14 5.16 27.40
CA PRO A 38 4.72 5.72 28.69
C PRO A 38 4.14 7.15 28.62
N LYS A 39 4.42 7.91 27.55
CA LYS A 39 4.03 9.34 27.43
C LYS A 39 2.55 9.58 27.05
N LYS A 40 1.71 8.53 27.03
CA LYS A 40 0.30 8.56 26.62
C LYS A 40 0.05 9.29 25.29
N ARG A 41 1.04 9.27 24.37
CA ARG A 41 0.91 9.97 23.10
C ARG A 41 -0.07 9.23 22.21
N ARG A 42 -1.06 9.96 21.71
CA ARG A 42 -2.11 9.43 20.83
C ARG A 42 -1.71 9.64 19.37
N TYR A 43 -1.77 8.56 18.60
CA TYR A 43 -1.54 8.59 17.16
C TYR A 43 -2.83 8.24 16.43
N LYS A 44 -3.13 8.99 15.37
CA LYS A 44 -4.28 8.75 14.50
C LYS A 44 -4.03 7.49 13.67
N LEU A 45 -5.02 6.61 13.62
CA LEU A 45 -5.04 5.41 12.78
C LEU A 45 -6.00 5.58 11.61
N TYR A 46 -5.57 5.07 10.47
CA TYR A 46 -6.28 5.08 9.20
C TYR A 46 -6.42 3.63 8.71
N SER A 47 -7.56 3.29 8.12
CA SER A 47 -7.76 1.99 7.49
C SER A 47 -7.01 1.94 6.16
N LEU A 48 -6.42 0.79 5.85
CA LEU A 48 -5.81 0.52 4.55
C LEU A 48 -6.84 0.55 3.41
N GLU A 49 -8.09 0.14 3.67
CA GLU A 49 -9.18 0.15 2.69
C GLU A 49 -9.49 1.58 2.19
N ASN A 50 -9.21 2.58 3.03
CA ASN A 50 -9.40 4.00 2.71
C ASN A 50 -8.07 4.70 2.45
N ALA A 51 -7.09 3.99 1.90
CA ALA A 51 -5.81 4.55 1.48
C ALA A 51 -5.61 4.35 -0.03
N ARG A 52 -5.00 5.35 -0.68
CA ARG A 52 -4.64 5.33 -2.11
C ARG A 52 -3.15 5.51 -2.28
N PRO A 53 -2.54 4.95 -3.33
CA PRO A 53 -1.16 5.26 -3.71
C PRO A 53 -0.94 6.78 -3.78
N SER A 54 0.12 7.25 -3.14
CA SER A 54 0.51 8.67 -3.13
C SER A 54 0.99 9.13 -4.49
N ASN A 55 1.58 8.20 -5.25
CA ASN A 55 1.93 8.40 -6.63
C ASN A 55 0.98 7.51 -7.48
N PRO A 56 0.07 8.10 -8.26
CA PRO A 56 -0.81 7.32 -9.14
C PRO A 56 -0.02 6.54 -10.19
N ASN A 57 1.24 6.90 -10.45
CA ASN A 57 2.15 6.24 -11.39
C ASN A 57 3.11 5.24 -10.73
N ALA A 58 3.15 5.15 -9.39
CA ALA A 58 4.02 4.17 -8.70
C ALA A 58 3.51 2.72 -8.86
N GLY A 59 2.26 2.55 -9.29
CA GLY A 59 1.60 1.25 -9.49
C GLY A 59 1.46 0.81 -10.94
N TYR A 60 2.09 1.47 -11.91
CA TYR A 60 2.00 1.09 -13.33
C TYR A 60 3.34 0.70 -13.95
N SER A 61 4.33 0.27 -13.15
CA SER A 61 5.52 -0.37 -13.74
C SER A 61 5.23 -1.72 -14.41
N LEU A 62 4.04 -2.29 -14.20
CA LEU A 62 3.50 -3.43 -14.95
C LEU A 62 2.58 -3.01 -16.11
N LEU A 63 2.24 -1.73 -16.25
CA LEU A 63 1.35 -1.18 -17.29
C LEU A 63 2.01 -0.08 -18.14
N TYR A 64 3.32 0.15 -18.03
CA TYR A 64 4.02 0.73 -19.17
C TYR A 64 3.97 -0.33 -20.27
N ALA A 65 3.12 -0.09 -21.27
CA ALA A 65 3.22 -0.76 -22.55
C ALA A 65 4.57 -0.36 -23.15
N ASP A 66 5.61 -1.08 -22.76
CA ASP A 66 6.90 -1.00 -23.41
C ASP A 66 6.70 -1.56 -24.83
N ASN A 67 6.46 -0.65 -25.77
CA ASN A 67 6.27 -0.96 -27.18
C ASN A 67 7.60 -1.15 -27.92
N SER A 68 8.73 -1.17 -27.19
CA SER A 68 10.03 -1.47 -27.79
C SER A 68 10.05 -2.89 -28.37
N GLU A 69 10.89 -3.11 -29.39
CA GLU A 69 11.08 -4.45 -29.96
C GLU A 69 11.61 -5.46 -28.92
N GLU A 70 12.37 -4.99 -27.94
CA GLU A 70 12.96 -5.82 -26.89
C GLU A 70 11.91 -6.35 -25.92
N ALA A 71 10.93 -5.53 -25.54
CA ALA A 71 9.80 -5.97 -24.73
C ALA A 71 8.91 -6.98 -25.47
N ARG A 72 8.68 -6.78 -26.77
CA ARG A 72 7.96 -7.74 -27.62
C ARG A 72 8.63 -9.11 -27.62
N LYS A 73 9.95 -9.18 -27.79
CA LYS A 73 10.71 -10.43 -27.74
C LYS A 73 10.57 -11.14 -26.39
N ARG A 74 10.65 -10.42 -25.28
CA ARG A 74 10.47 -10.98 -23.92
C ARG A 74 9.07 -11.56 -23.71
N PHE A 75 8.03 -10.89 -24.21
CA PHE A 75 6.66 -11.40 -24.16
C PHE A 75 6.47 -12.67 -25.01
N GLU A 76 7.05 -12.71 -26.21
CA GLU A 76 7.01 -13.91 -27.06
C GLU A 76 7.75 -15.10 -26.43
N GLU A 77 8.90 -14.87 -25.80
CA GLU A 77 9.64 -15.90 -25.08
C GLU A 77 8.85 -16.44 -23.88
N MET A 78 8.22 -15.56 -23.08
CA MET A 78 7.34 -15.99 -22.00
C MET A 78 6.18 -16.85 -22.54
N ARG A 79 5.49 -16.38 -23.58
CA ARG A 79 4.36 -17.11 -24.16
C ARG A 79 4.75 -18.50 -24.65
N LYS A 80 5.93 -18.65 -25.28
CA LYS A 80 6.44 -19.95 -25.71
C LYS A 80 6.69 -20.89 -24.53
N ARG A 81 7.28 -20.39 -23.44
CA ARG A 81 7.50 -21.20 -22.22
C ARG A 81 6.20 -21.74 -21.63
N PHE A 82 5.15 -20.92 -21.53
CA PHE A 82 3.85 -21.35 -20.99
C PHE A 82 3.01 -22.24 -21.91
N GLN A 83 3.39 -22.38 -23.19
CA GLN A 83 2.75 -23.32 -24.13
C GLN A 83 3.51 -24.65 -24.23
N SER A 84 4.64 -24.78 -23.52
CA SER A 84 5.51 -25.96 -23.53
C SER A 84 5.31 -26.88 -22.33
N ASP A 85 4.39 -26.52 -21.41
CA ASP A 85 3.88 -27.32 -20.30
C ASP A 85 2.43 -27.74 -20.59
#